data_AF-A0A2I0D8P7-F1
#
_entry.id   AF-A0A2I0D8P7-F1
#
_cell.length_a   1.000
_cell.length_b   1.000
_cell.length_c   1.000
_cell.angle_alpha   90.00
_cell.angle_beta   90.00
_cell.angle_gamma   90.00
#
_symmetry.space_group_name_H-M   'P 1'
#
loop_
_entity.id
_entity.type
_entity.pdbx_description
1 polymer ?
#
loop_
_entity_poly.entity_id
_entity_poly.type
_entity_poly.pdbx_seq_one_letter_code
_entity_poly.pdbx_strand_id
1 'polypeptide(L)'
;MANAGSPMMWFGILHSLILNSLIGIYESHYLDKREISNRMWLIIIGNYFSMFIGLYFIAPYFSSISGNIDFWGGNTSYGNYELTGFIFGMLASFIATLILEFPFYYLSIKDKTKWKNGTWKFIEANTISNTVMFLIYFMIVVGGSK
;
A
#
# COMPACT_ATOMS: atom_id res chain seq x y z
N MET A 1 33.06 0.33 2.52
CA MET A 1 31.94 0.84 3.35
C MET A 1 30.76 -0.06 3.08
N ALA A 2 30.19 -0.70 4.11
CA ALA A 2 29.00 -1.55 3.92
C ALA A 2 27.85 -0.67 3.43
N ASN A 3 27.22 -1.07 2.34
CA ASN A 3 26.12 -0.34 1.72
C ASN A 3 24.92 -0.41 2.67
N ALA A 4 24.68 0.64 3.45
CA ALA A 4 23.73 0.64 4.56
C ALA A 4 22.25 0.60 4.11
N GLY A 5 21.96 0.36 2.83
CA GLY A 5 20.60 0.37 2.28
C GLY A 5 20.10 1.78 1.95
N SER A 6 19.26 1.90 0.92
CA SER A 6 18.61 3.18 0.58
C SER A 6 17.49 3.52 1.59
N PRO A 7 17.15 4.80 1.80
CA PRO A 7 15.97 5.17 2.58
C PRO A 7 14.68 4.49 2.11
N MET A 8 14.55 4.27 0.79
CA MET A 8 13.42 3.55 0.19
C MET A 8 13.38 2.09 0.64
N MET A 9 14.52 1.41 0.68
CA MET A 9 14.62 0.02 1.14
C MET A 9 14.25 -0.11 2.63
N TRP A 10 14.78 0.76 3.49
CA TRP A 10 14.45 0.73 4.92
C TRP A 10 12.99 1.05 5.20
N PHE A 11 12.43 2.04 4.50
CA PHE A 11 11.02 2.34 4.62
C PHE A 11 10.15 1.19 4.09
N GLY A 12 10.58 0.53 3.01
CA GLY A 12 9.97 -0.72 2.52
C GLY A 12 9.94 -1.82 3.58
N ILE A 13 11.06 -2.08 4.26
CA ILE A 13 11.13 -3.07 5.35
C ILE A 13 10.21 -2.69 6.52
N LEU A 14 10.26 -1.43 6.96
CA LEU A 14 9.38 -0.93 8.02
C LEU A 14 7.90 -1.08 7.64
N HIS A 15 7.58 -0.75 6.39
CA HIS A 15 6.25 -0.91 5.84
C HIS A 15 5.82 -2.38 5.87
N SER A 16 6.69 -3.28 5.40
CA SER A 16 6.42 -4.71 5.35
C SER A 16 6.34 -5.41 6.70
N LEU A 17 6.98 -4.89 7.75
CA LEU A 17 6.97 -5.54 9.06
C LEU A 17 5.96 -4.95 10.04
N ILE A 18 5.72 -3.63 9.96
CA ILE A 18 5.01 -2.89 11.01
C ILE A 18 3.86 -2.05 10.44
N LEU A 19 4.11 -1.24 9.40
CA LEU A 19 3.10 -0.26 8.98
C LEU A 19 1.83 -0.90 8.45
N ASN A 20 1.90 -2.05 7.76
CA ASN A 20 0.70 -2.77 7.30
C ASN A 20 -0.24 -3.14 8.47
N SER A 21 0.30 -3.53 9.63
CA SER A 21 -0.51 -3.76 10.83
C SER A 21 -1.17 -2.48 11.33
N LEU A 22 -0.41 -1.37 11.37
CA LEU A 22 -0.92 -0.08 11.84
C LEU A 22 -2.00 0.48 10.91
N ILE A 23 -1.81 0.34 9.59
CA ILE A 23 -2.81 0.71 8.58
C ILE A 23 -4.07 -0.12 8.79
N GLY A 24 -3.97 -1.44 8.91
CA GLY A 24 -5.13 -2.28 9.13
C GLY A 24 -5.89 -1.98 10.43
N ILE A 25 -5.18 -1.64 11.51
CA ILE A 25 -5.78 -1.15 12.78
C ILE A 25 -6.52 0.17 12.54
N TYR A 26 -5.88 1.13 11.87
CA TYR A 26 -6.49 2.42 11.53
C TYR A 26 -7.77 2.23 10.71
N GLU A 27 -7.71 1.45 9.63
CA GLU A 27 -8.84 1.22 8.73
C GLU A 27 -10.00 0.51 9.43
N SER A 28 -9.69 -0.50 10.28
CA SER A 28 -10.68 -1.15 11.13
C SER A 28 -11.39 -0.15 12.04
N HIS A 29 -10.64 0.70 12.74
CA HIS A 29 -11.21 1.71 13.63
C HIS A 29 -11.99 2.79 12.87
N TYR A 30 -11.53 3.13 11.67
CA TYR A 30 -12.18 4.08 10.80
C TYR A 30 -13.58 3.59 10.37
N LEU A 31 -13.68 2.30 10.01
CA LEU A 31 -14.93 1.62 9.68
C LEU A 31 -15.86 1.52 10.90
N ASP A 32 -15.33 1.11 12.05
CA ASP A 32 -16.11 0.99 13.29
C ASP A 32 -16.71 2.34 13.72
N LYS A 33 -15.94 3.43 13.64
CA LYS A 33 -16.41 4.80 13.92
C LYS A 33 -17.54 5.25 12.99
N ARG A 34 -17.68 4.62 11.82
CA ARG A 34 -18.73 4.87 10.84
C ARG A 34 -19.79 3.77 10.83
N GLU A 35 -19.96 3.08 11.95
CA GLU A 35 -21.00 2.07 12.17
C GLU A 35 -20.89 0.80 11.29
N ILE A 36 -19.70 0.55 10.73
CA ILE A 36 -19.39 -0.67 9.99
C ILE A 36 -18.59 -1.59 10.90
N SER A 37 -19.29 -2.37 11.74
CA SER A 37 -18.62 -3.30 12.63
C SER A 37 -17.90 -4.38 11.85
N ASN A 38 -16.60 -4.53 12.11
CA ASN A 38 -15.75 -5.43 11.36
C ASN A 38 -14.84 -6.28 12.27
N ARG A 39 -14.16 -7.24 11.67
CA ARG A 39 -13.14 -8.08 12.29
C ARG A 39 -11.77 -7.54 11.90
N MET A 40 -11.17 -6.73 12.77
CA MET A 40 -9.89 -6.05 12.56
C MET A 40 -8.80 -6.97 11.98
N TRP A 41 -8.67 -8.19 12.49
CA TRP A 41 -7.64 -9.13 12.03
C TRP A 41 -7.76 -9.48 10.54
N LEU A 42 -8.97 -9.48 9.95
CA LEU A 42 -9.16 -9.70 8.52
C LEU A 42 -8.70 -8.50 7.69
N ILE A 43 -8.90 -7.28 8.20
CA ILE A 43 -8.40 -6.06 7.55
C ILE A 43 -6.87 -6.03 7.56
N ILE A 44 -6.26 -6.37 8.70
CA ILE A 44 -4.79 -6.49 8.83
C ILE A 44 -4.24 -7.53 7.85
N ILE A 45 -4.84 -8.73 7.79
CA ILE A 45 -4.42 -9.76 6.83
C ILE A 45 -4.59 -9.26 5.40
N GLY A 46 -5.67 -8.55 5.08
CA GLY A 46 -5.89 -7.95 3.77
C GLY A 46 -4.75 -7.01 3.36
N ASN A 47 -4.30 -6.14 4.26
CA ASN A 47 -3.17 -5.22 4.04
C ASN A 47 -1.86 -5.99 3.77
N TYR A 48 -1.53 -7.01 4.57
CA TYR A 48 -0.35 -7.84 4.29
C TYR A 48 -0.46 -8.58 2.96
N PHE A 49 -1.65 -9.11 2.66
CA PHE A 49 -1.89 -9.84 1.42
C PHE A 49 -1.70 -8.93 0.20
N SER A 50 -2.31 -7.73 0.20
CA SER A 50 -2.15 -6.76 -0.88
C SER A 50 -0.70 -6.33 -1.05
N MET A 51 0.02 -6.11 0.06
CA MET A 51 1.44 -5.78 0.04
C MET A 51 2.30 -6.92 -0.56
N PHE A 52 2.11 -8.18 -0.16
CA PHE A 52 2.89 -9.29 -0.72
C PHE A 52 2.60 -9.50 -2.21
N ILE A 53 1.34 -9.40 -2.63
CA ILE A 53 0.98 -9.46 -4.05
C ILE A 53 1.57 -8.25 -4.81
N GLY A 54 1.52 -7.08 -4.19
CA GLY A 54 2.15 -5.84 -4.65
C GLY A 54 3.64 -6.02 -4.97
N LEU A 55 4.37 -6.59 -4.01
CA LEU A 55 5.81 -6.80 -4.08
C LEU A 55 6.20 -7.86 -5.10
N TYR A 56 5.54 -9.03 -5.09
CA TYR A 56 5.99 -10.19 -5.87
C TYR A 56 5.37 -10.32 -7.26
N PHE A 57 4.22 -9.70 -7.52
CA PHE A 57 3.51 -9.87 -8.79
C PHE A 57 3.29 -8.54 -9.51
N ILE A 58 2.77 -7.53 -8.81
CA ILE A 58 2.40 -6.26 -9.45
C ILE A 58 3.65 -5.47 -9.84
N ALA A 59 4.57 -5.25 -8.91
CA ALA A 59 5.75 -4.43 -9.18
C ALA A 59 6.69 -5.02 -10.25
N PRO A 60 6.99 -6.34 -10.27
CA PRO A 60 7.78 -6.93 -11.35
C PRO A 60 7.09 -6.81 -12.72
N TYR A 61 5.77 -6.98 -12.76
CA TYR A 61 4.98 -6.83 -13.98
C TYR A 61 5.08 -5.39 -14.54
N PHE A 62 4.81 -4.37 -13.72
CA PHE A 62 4.92 -2.97 -14.16
C PHE A 62 6.35 -2.56 -14.48
N SER A 63 7.33 -3.10 -13.76
CA SER A 63 8.74 -2.89 -14.01
C SER A 63 9.15 -3.39 -15.41
N SER A 64 8.70 -4.59 -15.81
CA SER A 64 8.97 -5.16 -17.13
C SER A 64 8.31 -4.38 -18.29
N ILE A 65 7.14 -3.77 -18.06
CA ILE A 65 6.38 -3.06 -19.10
C ILE A 65 6.86 -1.61 -19.25
N SER A 66 7.21 -0.96 -18.15
CA SER A 66 7.61 0.46 -18.13
C SER A 66 9.09 0.69 -18.38
N GLY A 67 9.91 -0.37 -18.41
CA GLY A 67 11.37 -0.28 -18.46
C GLY A 67 11.99 0.25 -17.16
N ASN A 68 11.19 0.54 -16.13
CA ASN A 68 11.64 0.95 -14.83
C ASN A 68 11.94 -0.29 -13.98
N ILE A 69 13.15 -0.80 -14.13
CA ILE A 69 13.60 -2.12 -13.65
C ILE A 69 13.58 -2.28 -12.11
N ASP A 70 13.26 -1.21 -11.38
CA ASP A 70 13.34 -1.22 -9.93
C ASP A 70 12.38 -0.22 -9.26
N PHE A 71 11.09 -0.46 -9.49
CA PHE A 71 9.97 0.34 -9.00
C PHE A 71 9.99 0.61 -7.48
N TRP A 72 10.49 -0.32 -6.67
CA TRP A 72 10.56 -0.20 -5.21
C TRP A 72 11.96 0.16 -4.68
N GLY A 73 12.90 0.54 -5.53
CA GLY A 73 14.23 0.99 -5.07
C GLY A 73 15.10 -0.12 -4.47
N GLY A 74 14.88 -1.38 -4.83
CA GLY A 74 15.65 -2.55 -4.36
C GLY A 74 17.04 -2.67 -5.00
N ASN A 75 17.21 -2.14 -6.22
CA ASN A 75 18.47 -2.11 -6.99
C ASN A 75 18.89 -0.70 -7.42
N THR A 76 18.01 0.29 -7.29
CA THR A 76 18.19 1.69 -7.64
C THR A 76 18.96 2.35 -6.53
N SER A 77 20.12 2.90 -6.89
CA SER A 77 20.86 3.76 -5.97
C SER A 77 20.07 5.05 -5.74
N TYR A 78 20.04 5.49 -4.49
CA TYR A 78 19.51 6.81 -4.12
C TYR A 78 20.15 7.87 -5.05
N GLY A 79 19.33 8.65 -5.75
CA GLY A 79 19.80 9.57 -6.80
C GLY A 79 19.23 9.32 -8.21
N ASN A 80 18.70 8.12 -8.47
CA ASN A 80 18.34 7.66 -9.83
C ASN A 80 16.87 7.23 -9.97
N TYR A 81 15.96 7.83 -9.20
CA TYR A 81 14.54 7.49 -9.28
C TYR A 81 13.85 8.18 -10.46
N GLU A 82 13.11 7.41 -11.26
CA GLU A 82 12.26 7.93 -12.35
C GLU A 82 10.87 8.33 -11.84
N LEU A 83 10.65 9.64 -11.67
CA LEU A 83 9.44 10.20 -11.04
C LEU A 83 8.14 9.80 -11.76
N THR A 84 8.15 9.81 -13.10
CA THR A 84 6.97 9.45 -13.89
C THR A 84 6.59 8.00 -13.68
N GLY A 85 7.56 7.07 -13.73
CA GLY A 85 7.32 5.65 -13.48
C GLY A 85 6.85 5.38 -12.05
N PHE A 86 7.40 6.11 -11.07
CA PHE A 86 6.97 6.06 -9.68
C PHE A 86 5.49 6.44 -9.53
N ILE A 87 5.06 7.60 -10.07
CA ILE A 87 3.67 8.07 -9.95
C ILE A 87 2.70 7.07 -10.58
N PHE A 88 2.99 6.58 -11.79
CA PHE A 88 2.13 5.60 -12.47
C PHE A 88 2.02 4.29 -11.70
N GLY A 89 3.12 3.75 -11.20
CA GLY A 89 3.06 2.51 -10.44
C GLY A 89 2.43 2.68 -9.06
N MET A 90 2.49 3.86 -8.43
CA MET A 90 1.75 4.14 -7.19
C MET A 90 0.24 4.16 -7.45
N LEU A 91 -0.21 4.77 -8.55
CA LEU A 91 -1.61 4.75 -8.96
C LEU A 91 -2.08 3.33 -9.28
N ALA A 92 -1.29 2.56 -10.03
CA ALA A 92 -1.60 1.17 -10.34
C ALA A 92 -1.65 0.29 -9.09
N SER A 93 -0.70 0.48 -8.17
CA SER A 93 -0.65 -0.24 -6.88
C SER A 93 -1.86 0.10 -6.01
N PHE A 94 -2.30 1.37 -5.98
CA PHE A 94 -3.51 1.76 -5.26
C PHE A 94 -4.76 1.05 -5.79
N ILE A 95 -4.95 1.04 -7.11
CA ILE A 95 -6.09 0.34 -7.74
C ILE A 95 -6.04 -1.16 -7.43
N ALA A 96 -4.86 -1.76 -7.53
CA ALA A 96 -4.69 -3.18 -7.22
C ALA A 96 -4.96 -3.48 -5.73
N THR A 97 -4.54 -2.59 -4.83
CA THR A 97 -4.79 -2.70 -3.38
C THR A 97 -6.29 -2.73 -3.11
N LEU A 98 -7.07 -1.79 -3.68
CA LEU A 98 -8.53 -1.78 -3.53
C LEU A 98 -9.16 -3.11 -3.96
N ILE A 99 -8.72 -3.68 -5.08
CA ILE A 99 -9.24 -4.95 -5.61
C ILE A 99 -8.87 -6.12 -4.70
N LEU A 100 -7.61 -6.20 -4.28
CA LEU A 100 -7.07 -7.31 -3.50
C LEU A 100 -7.59 -7.31 -2.06
N GLU A 101 -7.80 -6.14 -1.47
CA GLU A 101 -8.29 -6.00 -0.10
C GLU A 101 -9.81 -6.12 0.01
N PHE A 102 -10.56 -5.80 -1.05
CA PHE A 102 -12.02 -5.90 -1.07
C PHE A 102 -12.58 -7.25 -0.56
N PRO A 103 -12.09 -8.44 -0.95
CA PRO A 103 -12.59 -9.70 -0.40
C PRO A 103 -12.37 -9.81 1.12
N PHE A 104 -11.24 -9.32 1.64
CA PHE A 104 -10.96 -9.33 3.08
C PHE A 104 -11.85 -8.34 3.81
N TYR A 105 -12.03 -7.15 3.26
CA TYR A 105 -13.01 -6.18 3.75
C TYR A 105 -14.40 -6.81 3.80
N TYR A 106 -14.89 -7.38 2.70
CA TYR A 106 -16.21 -8.01 2.65
C TYR A 106 -16.36 -9.10 3.71
N LEU A 107 -15.36 -9.97 3.88
CA LEU A 107 -15.35 -11.01 4.90
C LEU A 107 -15.30 -10.45 6.32
N SER A 108 -14.63 -9.31 6.53
CA SER A 108 -14.47 -8.68 7.85
C SER A 108 -15.79 -8.16 8.43
N ILE A 109 -16.72 -7.71 7.59
CA ILE A 109 -17.97 -7.08 8.03
C ILE A 109 -18.82 -8.10 8.79
N LYS A 110 -19.21 -7.77 10.03
CA LYS A 110 -20.03 -8.62 10.88
C LYS A 110 -21.50 -8.62 10.44
N ASP A 111 -22.03 -7.44 10.12
CA ASP A 111 -23.39 -7.26 9.62
C ASP A 111 -23.38 -7.10 8.10
N LYS A 112 -23.70 -8.20 7.40
CA LYS A 112 -23.69 -8.19 5.93
C LYS A 112 -24.68 -7.20 5.36
N THR A 113 -25.77 -6.81 6.03
CA THR A 113 -26.72 -5.84 5.45
C THR A 113 -26.08 -4.48 5.15
N LYS A 114 -25.02 -4.12 5.89
CA LYS A 114 -24.30 -2.84 5.74
C LYS A 114 -23.19 -2.85 4.69
N TRP A 115 -22.96 -3.97 3.99
CA TRP A 115 -21.77 -4.12 3.13
C TRP A 115 -21.68 -3.07 2.02
N LYS A 116 -22.81 -2.76 1.37
CA LYS A 116 -22.87 -1.77 0.28
C LYS A 116 -22.53 -0.36 0.75
N ASN A 117 -23.09 0.06 1.89
CA ASN A 117 -22.79 1.37 2.49
C ASN A 117 -21.35 1.41 3.00
N GLY A 118 -20.86 0.29 3.53
CA GLY A 118 -19.47 0.19 3.97
C GLY A 118 -18.46 0.25 2.84
N THR A 119 -18.79 -0.13 1.61
CA THR A 119 -17.84 -0.13 0.47
C THR A 119 -17.24 1.26 0.24
N TRP A 120 -18.06 2.31 0.30
CA TRP A 120 -17.55 3.68 0.18
C TRP A 120 -16.63 4.06 1.34
N LYS A 121 -16.95 3.63 2.56
CA LYS A 121 -16.14 3.88 3.76
C LYS A 121 -14.82 3.10 3.72
N PHE A 122 -14.82 1.91 3.13
CA PHE A 122 -13.63 1.12 2.85
C PHE A 122 -12.73 1.85 1.85
N ILE A 123 -13.28 2.27 0.70
CA ILE A 123 -12.53 3.03 -0.30
C ILE A 123 -11.96 4.31 0.32
N GLU A 124 -12.74 5.02 1.14
CA GLU A 124 -12.29 6.24 1.82
C GLU A 124 -11.13 5.95 2.79
N ALA A 125 -11.24 4.91 3.62
CA ALA A 125 -10.17 4.51 4.54
C ALA A 125 -8.87 4.16 3.79
N ASN A 126 -8.98 3.34 2.75
CA ASN A 126 -7.88 2.92 1.88
C ASN A 126 -7.26 4.11 1.13
N THR A 127 -8.07 5.07 0.68
CA THR A 127 -7.59 6.29 0.01
C THR A 127 -6.76 7.12 0.97
N ILE A 128 -7.22 7.29 2.22
CA ILE A 128 -6.49 8.05 3.23
C ILE A 128 -5.15 7.37 3.56
N SER A 129 -5.16 6.07 3.84
CA SER A 129 -3.94 5.31 4.18
C SER A 129 -2.94 5.33 3.02
N ASN A 130 -3.39 5.04 1.79
CA ASN A 130 -2.52 5.06 0.61
C ASN A 130 -2.03 6.46 0.25
N THR A 131 -2.81 7.53 0.52
CA THR A 131 -2.34 8.90 0.33
C THR A 131 -1.19 9.23 1.28
N VAL A 132 -1.30 8.84 2.56
CA VAL A 132 -0.20 9.02 3.53
C VAL A 132 1.04 8.25 3.08
N MET A 133 0.87 6.99 2.68
CA MET A 133 1.98 6.18 2.17
C MET A 133 2.62 6.79 0.91
N PHE A 134 1.79 7.26 -0.03
CA PHE A 134 2.25 7.95 -1.23
C PHE A 134 3.07 9.17 -0.89
N LEU A 135 2.62 10.04 0.01
CA LEU A 135 3.36 11.24 0.40
C LEU A 135 4.72 10.90 1.00
N ILE A 136 4.82 9.86 1.83
CA ILE A 136 6.10 9.43 2.41
C ILE A 136 7.05 8.90 1.32
N TYR A 137 6.57 7.97 0.48
CA TYR A 137 7.38 7.45 -0.62
C TYR A 137 7.79 8.56 -1.61
N PHE A 138 6.89 9.49 -1.90
CA PHE A 138 7.15 10.65 -2.76
C PHE A 138 8.23 11.55 -2.18
N MET A 139 8.20 11.85 -0.87
CA MET A 139 9.27 12.61 -0.21
C MET A 139 10.64 11.91 -0.32
N ILE A 140 10.67 10.59 -0.19
CA ILE A 140 11.90 9.79 -0.36
C ILE A 140 12.42 9.89 -1.80
N VAL A 141 11.51 9.75 -2.77
CA VAL A 141 11.84 9.81 -4.20
C VAL A 141 12.33 11.20 -4.60
N VAL A 142 11.61 12.26 -4.24
CA VAL A 142 11.98 13.66 -4.56
C VAL A 142 13.28 14.06 -3.88
N GLY A 143 13.47 13.70 -2.61
CA GLY A 143 14.73 13.98 -1.91
C GLY A 143 15.94 13.28 -2.54
N GLY A 144 15.71 12.18 -3.26
CA GLY A 144 16.72 11.39 -3.95
C GLY A 144 16.63 11.43 -5.47
N SER A 145 15.86 12.34 -6.09
CA SER A 145 15.82 12.50 -7.55
C SER A 145 16.74 13.65 -7.94
N LYS A 146 17.54 13.48 -9.00
CA LYS A 146 18.35 14.55 -9.59
C LYS A 146 17.52 15.45 -10.49
#